data_AF-A0A5N5RL00-F1
#
_entry.id   AF-A0A5N5RL00-F1
#
_cell.length_a   1.000
_cell.length_b   1.000
_cell.length_c   1.000
_cell.angle_alpha   90.00
_cell.angle_beta   90.00
_cell.angle_gamma   90.00
#
_symmetry.space_group_name_H-M   'P 1'
#
loop_
_entity.id
_entity.type
_entity.pdbx_description
1 polymer ?
#
loop_
_entity_poly.entity_id
_entity_poly.type
_entity_poly.pdbx_seq_one_letter_code
_entity_poly.pdbx_strand_id
1 'polypeptide(L)'
;MTDQAAQSSEQQAAQTAAQPTPQSAAQPVPRSGSTQSAAQSGSTQPAPDFEPLTATYERLRHSTDSAELSEFARRPLPDRSDQAAFSRATALLEAVAGNPCTPEADRLFLAQTMPFPNILVKLSADPSAEVRQAVAMNGDDKNWLVGRLTKDAVPEVRDAALRNRRTSWKMRLEGAQDPTADAQTLEFLSHLGIDSEPDAPAILASMVRRAVALNPNVDAETLSRLRDDPSAEVAKAAKSRN
;
A
#
# COMPACT_ATOMS: atom_id res chain seq x y z
N MET A 1 38.29 -20.33 -57.86
CA MET A 1 39.33 -21.11 -57.16
C MET A 1 39.20 -20.74 -55.69
N THR A 2 38.32 -21.39 -54.94
CA THR A 2 38.40 -22.71 -54.26
C THR A 2 38.38 -22.39 -52.77
N ASP A 3 37.21 -22.48 -52.13
CA ASP A 3 36.67 -23.65 -51.39
C ASP A 3 37.25 -23.74 -49.96
N GLN A 4 36.41 -23.51 -48.95
CA GLN A 4 35.70 -24.54 -48.14
C GLN A 4 36.53 -24.99 -46.94
N ALA A 5 36.03 -24.69 -45.74
CA ALA A 5 35.90 -25.63 -44.60
C ALA A 5 35.84 -24.86 -43.27
N ALA A 6 34.63 -24.48 -42.83
CA ALA A 6 34.31 -24.31 -41.41
C ALA A 6 32.79 -24.19 -41.17
N GLN A 7 31.97 -24.98 -41.88
CA GLN A 7 30.55 -25.15 -41.59
C GLN A 7 30.17 -26.56 -42.02
N SER A 8 30.22 -27.54 -41.11
CA SER A 8 29.50 -28.83 -41.16
C SER A 8 30.02 -29.75 -40.06
N SER A 9 29.29 -29.86 -38.95
CA SER A 9 29.08 -31.08 -38.15
C SER A 9 28.42 -30.67 -36.83
N GLU A 10 27.24 -31.15 -36.41
CA GLU A 10 26.19 -31.93 -37.03
C GLU A 10 25.06 -31.90 -36.01
N GLN A 11 23.98 -31.18 -36.32
CA GLN A 11 22.67 -31.51 -35.77
C GLN A 11 22.15 -32.70 -36.58
N GLN A 12 22.02 -33.88 -35.98
CA GLN A 12 20.92 -34.82 -36.22
C GLN A 12 21.07 -36.11 -35.41
N ALA A 13 20.06 -36.39 -34.58
CA ALA A 13 19.48 -37.70 -34.23
C ALA A 13 18.81 -37.56 -32.84
N ALA A 14 17.60 -37.02 -32.74
CA ALA A 14 16.33 -37.75 -32.83
C ALA A 14 16.24 -39.03 -31.96
N GLN A 15 15.38 -38.93 -30.93
CA GLN A 15 14.44 -39.94 -30.45
C GLN A 15 14.97 -41.31 -30.00
N THR A 16 14.78 -41.63 -28.71
CA THR A 16 14.25 -42.94 -28.28
C THR A 16 13.68 -42.83 -26.86
N ALA A 17 12.46 -43.34 -26.71
CA ALA A 17 11.68 -43.49 -25.49
C ALA A 17 12.26 -44.55 -24.55
N ALA A 18 11.94 -44.46 -23.25
CA ALA A 18 11.36 -45.57 -22.46
C ALA A 18 11.36 -45.25 -20.96
N GLN A 19 10.16 -45.24 -20.38
CA GLN A 19 9.95 -45.57 -18.97
C GLN A 19 10.32 -47.04 -18.71
N PRO A 20 10.58 -47.40 -17.44
CA PRO A 20 10.03 -48.65 -16.95
C PRO A 20 9.38 -48.51 -15.55
N THR A 21 8.10 -48.84 -15.48
CA THR A 21 7.41 -49.42 -14.31
C THR A 21 7.67 -50.95 -14.27
N PRO A 22 7.08 -51.73 -13.33
CA PRO A 22 7.30 -51.80 -11.89
C PRO A 22 7.69 -53.25 -11.47
N GLN A 23 8.20 -53.48 -10.26
CA GLN A 23 8.36 -54.85 -9.72
C GLN A 23 7.36 -55.15 -8.60
N SER A 24 6.77 -56.34 -8.77
CA SER A 24 5.66 -56.96 -8.03
C SER A 24 6.18 -57.87 -6.92
N ALA A 25 5.45 -57.95 -5.80
CA ALA A 25 5.19 -59.21 -5.09
C ALA A 25 4.05 -59.04 -4.07
N ALA A 26 2.94 -59.74 -4.33
CA ALA A 26 1.84 -59.95 -3.40
C ALA A 26 2.07 -61.19 -2.53
N GLN A 27 1.45 -61.27 -1.34
CA GLN A 27 0.75 -62.45 -0.78
C GLN A 27 0.06 -62.11 0.59
N PRO A 28 -0.92 -62.91 1.10
CA PRO A 28 -2.24 -62.42 1.54
C PRO A 28 -2.69 -62.75 3.00
N VAL A 29 -3.79 -62.07 3.40
CA VAL A 29 -4.79 -62.16 4.53
C VAL A 29 -4.75 -63.31 5.58
N PRO A 30 -5.27 -63.13 6.84
CA PRO A 30 -6.73 -63.04 7.10
C PRO A 30 -7.23 -62.05 8.19
N ARG A 31 -8.54 -61.77 8.11
CA ARG A 31 -9.41 -61.05 9.07
C ARG A 31 -9.61 -61.83 10.38
N SER A 32 -9.80 -61.12 11.50
CA SER A 32 -10.98 -61.18 12.40
C SER A 32 -10.68 -60.54 13.77
N GLY A 33 -11.62 -59.76 14.30
CA GLY A 33 -11.51 -59.20 15.66
C GLY A 33 -12.40 -57.97 15.90
N SER A 34 -13.70 -58.18 15.91
CA SER A 34 -14.72 -57.26 16.39
C SER A 34 -14.49 -56.88 17.87
N THR A 35 -14.51 -55.58 18.19
CA THR A 35 -15.09 -55.08 19.45
C THR A 35 -15.66 -53.69 19.22
N GLN A 36 -16.99 -53.63 19.24
CA GLN A 36 -17.77 -52.41 19.43
C GLN A 36 -17.45 -51.86 20.82
N SER A 37 -17.19 -50.55 20.93
CA SER A 37 -17.39 -49.84 22.19
C SER A 37 -18.27 -48.63 21.94
N ALA A 38 -19.52 -48.85 22.32
CA ALA A 38 -20.59 -47.94 22.70
C ALA A 38 -20.38 -46.43 22.49
N ALA A 39 -21.33 -45.87 21.74
CA ALA A 39 -21.74 -44.49 21.78
C ALA A 39 -21.88 -43.97 23.22
N GLN A 40 -21.14 -42.91 23.54
CA GLN A 40 -21.61 -41.91 24.49
C GLN A 40 -22.03 -40.70 23.67
N SER A 41 -23.34 -40.65 23.40
CA SER A 41 -24.06 -39.46 22.99
C SER A 41 -23.96 -38.43 24.11
N GLY A 42 -22.84 -37.71 24.16
CA GLY A 42 -22.76 -36.43 24.83
C GLY A 42 -23.59 -35.44 24.03
N SER A 43 -24.69 -34.98 24.62
CA SER A 43 -25.54 -33.93 24.09
C SER A 43 -24.70 -32.74 23.61
N THR A 44 -24.53 -32.61 22.30
CA THR A 44 -24.05 -31.37 21.68
C THR A 44 -25.10 -30.32 21.95
N GLN A 45 -24.92 -29.57 23.04
CA GLN A 45 -25.51 -28.25 23.20
C GLN A 45 -25.22 -27.48 21.90
N PRO A 46 -26.19 -26.76 21.30
CA PRO A 46 -25.88 -25.93 20.15
C PRO A 46 -24.79 -24.94 20.58
N ALA A 47 -23.60 -25.10 20.00
CA ALA A 47 -22.55 -24.12 20.16
C ALA A 47 -23.12 -22.76 19.72
N PRO A 48 -22.80 -21.65 20.40
CA PRO A 48 -23.26 -20.33 19.97
C PRO A 48 -22.91 -20.15 18.49
N ASP A 49 -23.86 -19.66 17.70
CA ASP A 49 -23.80 -19.50 16.24
C ASP A 49 -22.41 -18.98 15.78
N PHE A 50 -21.49 -19.91 15.52
CA PHE A 50 -20.13 -19.56 15.12
C PHE A 50 -20.15 -19.28 13.63
N GLU A 51 -20.28 -18.00 13.26
CA GLU A 51 -20.09 -17.57 11.88
C GLU A 51 -18.59 -17.61 11.54
N PRO A 52 -18.17 -18.39 10.52
CA PRO A 52 -16.79 -18.38 10.06
C PRO A 52 -16.40 -16.98 9.57
N LEU A 53 -15.14 -16.57 9.82
CA LEU A 53 -14.63 -15.26 9.37
C LEU A 53 -14.84 -15.04 7.86
N THR A 54 -14.64 -16.09 7.06
CA THR A 54 -14.85 -16.03 5.61
C THR A 54 -16.31 -15.72 5.24
N ALA A 55 -17.29 -16.24 5.98
CA ALA A 55 -18.70 -15.97 5.74
C ALA A 55 -19.04 -14.50 6.05
N THR A 56 -18.65 -14.01 7.23
CA THR A 56 -18.86 -12.59 7.59
C THR A 56 -18.12 -11.65 6.64
N TYR A 57 -16.88 -11.99 6.27
CA TYR A 57 -16.07 -11.19 5.35
C TYR A 57 -16.72 -11.04 3.97
N GLU A 58 -17.14 -12.14 3.34
CA GLU A 58 -17.79 -12.10 2.03
C GLU A 58 -19.15 -11.41 2.09
N ARG A 59 -19.90 -11.59 3.20
CA ARG A 59 -21.13 -10.83 3.44
C ARG A 59 -20.86 -9.32 3.46
N LEU A 60 -19.91 -8.85 4.28
CA LEU A 60 -19.59 -7.42 4.35
C LEU A 60 -19.04 -6.87 3.04
N ARG A 61 -18.25 -7.66 2.30
CA ARG A 61 -17.69 -7.25 1.01
C ARG A 61 -18.75 -6.97 -0.05
N HIS A 62 -19.90 -7.65 0.03
CA HIS A 62 -21.00 -7.55 -0.92
C HIS A 62 -22.27 -6.93 -0.34
N SER A 63 -22.24 -6.51 0.93
CA SER A 63 -23.38 -5.91 1.60
C SER A 63 -23.75 -4.58 0.94
N THR A 64 -25.04 -4.36 0.76
CA THR A 64 -25.63 -3.08 0.37
C THR A 64 -26.19 -2.33 1.58
N ASP A 65 -26.14 -2.94 2.77
CA ASP A 65 -26.58 -2.33 4.01
C ASP A 65 -25.49 -1.38 4.55
N SER A 66 -25.65 -0.11 4.23
CA SER A 66 -24.74 0.93 4.70
C SER A 66 -24.65 1.03 6.22
N ALA A 67 -25.72 0.72 6.97
CA ALA A 67 -25.74 0.84 8.42
C ALA A 67 -24.92 -0.27 9.08
N GLU A 68 -25.02 -1.51 8.56
CA GLU A 68 -24.17 -2.62 8.96
C GLU A 68 -22.68 -2.29 8.72
N LEU A 69 -22.36 -1.77 7.53
CA LEU A 69 -20.99 -1.39 7.17
C LEU A 69 -20.46 -0.28 8.09
N SER A 70 -21.28 0.74 8.39
CA SER A 70 -20.94 1.79 9.35
C SER A 70 -20.66 1.24 10.75
N GLU A 71 -21.45 0.28 11.21
CA GLU A 71 -21.24 -0.35 12.52
C GLU A 71 -19.86 -1.00 12.60
N PHE A 72 -19.48 -1.78 11.58
CA PHE A 72 -18.16 -2.40 11.54
C PHE A 72 -17.03 -1.37 11.40
N ALA A 73 -17.19 -0.32 10.60
CA ALA A 73 -16.20 0.73 10.42
C ALA A 73 -15.90 1.50 11.72
N ARG A 74 -16.93 1.75 12.53
CA ARG A 74 -16.85 2.54 13.78
C ARG A 74 -16.54 1.70 15.01
N ARG A 75 -16.59 0.37 14.90
CA ARG A 75 -16.38 -0.54 16.03
C ARG A 75 -14.95 -0.40 16.56
N PRO A 76 -14.77 -0.18 17.88
CA PRO A 76 -13.44 -0.17 18.49
C PRO A 76 -12.71 -1.49 18.23
N LEU A 77 -11.42 -1.40 17.93
CA LEU A 77 -10.59 -2.59 17.76
C LEU A 77 -10.43 -3.33 19.09
N PRO A 78 -10.43 -4.67 19.07
CA PRO A 78 -10.08 -5.47 20.25
C PRO A 78 -8.68 -5.16 20.77
N ASP A 79 -8.37 -5.60 21.99
CA ASP A 79 -7.01 -5.50 22.52
C ASP A 79 -6.03 -6.29 21.64
N ARG A 80 -4.84 -5.72 21.40
CA ARG A 80 -3.76 -6.35 20.64
C ARG A 80 -3.24 -7.63 21.31
N SER A 81 -3.45 -7.80 22.62
CA SER A 81 -3.11 -9.06 23.31
C SER A 81 -3.95 -10.24 22.81
N ASP A 82 -5.20 -9.98 22.37
CA ASP A 82 -6.04 -10.99 21.72
C ASP A 82 -5.80 -10.96 20.21
N GLN A 83 -4.74 -11.65 19.79
CA GLN A 83 -4.32 -11.70 18.40
C GLN A 83 -5.41 -12.23 17.46
N ALA A 84 -6.23 -13.17 17.92
CA ALA A 84 -7.26 -13.80 17.09
C ALA A 84 -8.43 -12.83 16.85
N ALA A 85 -8.92 -12.17 17.90
CA ALA A 85 -9.98 -11.16 17.77
C ALA A 85 -9.50 -9.94 16.98
N PHE A 86 -8.28 -9.47 17.25
CA PHE A 86 -7.69 -8.35 16.54
C PHE A 86 -7.52 -8.64 15.04
N SER A 87 -6.95 -9.79 14.69
CA SER A 87 -6.79 -10.21 13.30
C SER A 87 -8.15 -10.32 12.59
N ARG A 88 -9.15 -10.94 13.23
CA ARG A 88 -10.51 -11.02 12.70
C ARG A 88 -11.10 -9.64 12.45
N ALA A 89 -11.01 -8.71 13.41
CA ALA A 89 -11.54 -7.36 13.27
C ALA A 89 -10.86 -6.60 12.11
N THR A 90 -9.54 -6.67 12.00
CA THR A 90 -8.80 -6.01 10.90
C THR A 90 -9.15 -6.56 9.52
N ALA A 91 -9.41 -7.88 9.40
CA ALA A 91 -9.86 -8.49 8.15
C ALA A 91 -11.26 -7.99 7.75
N LEU A 92 -12.19 -7.89 8.71
CA LEU A 92 -13.53 -7.37 8.44
C LEU A 92 -13.49 -5.88 8.05
N LEU A 93 -12.63 -5.09 8.68
CA LEU A 93 -12.41 -3.69 8.26
C LEU A 93 -11.85 -3.57 6.84
N GLU A 94 -11.02 -4.51 6.38
CA GLU A 94 -10.57 -4.53 4.98
C GLU A 94 -11.75 -4.73 4.01
N ALA A 95 -12.69 -5.64 4.33
CA ALA A 95 -13.89 -5.84 3.53
C ALA A 95 -14.76 -4.56 3.49
N VAL A 96 -14.95 -3.93 4.64
CA VAL A 96 -15.74 -2.69 4.77
C VAL A 96 -15.08 -1.53 4.02
N ALA A 97 -13.78 -1.33 4.18
CA ALA A 97 -13.04 -0.28 3.48
C ALA A 97 -13.05 -0.45 1.95
N GLY A 98 -13.06 -1.69 1.47
CA GLY A 98 -13.15 -2.02 0.05
C GLY A 98 -14.57 -2.04 -0.52
N ASN A 99 -15.61 -1.84 0.29
CA ASN A 99 -17.00 -1.87 -0.16
C ASN A 99 -17.49 -0.47 -0.57
N PRO A 100 -17.94 -0.26 -1.83
CA PRO A 100 -18.48 1.02 -2.30
C PRO A 100 -19.74 1.51 -1.55
N CYS A 101 -20.51 0.60 -0.94
CA CYS A 101 -21.71 0.92 -0.17
C CYS A 101 -21.40 1.42 1.24
N THR A 102 -20.15 1.29 1.72
CA THR A 102 -19.73 1.87 2.99
C THR A 102 -19.82 3.39 2.88
N PRO A 103 -20.50 4.11 3.79
CA PRO A 103 -20.63 5.56 3.69
C PRO A 103 -19.29 6.27 3.61
N GLU A 104 -19.23 7.33 2.80
CA GLU A 104 -18.00 8.10 2.58
C GLU A 104 -17.41 8.64 3.89
N ALA A 105 -18.24 9.12 4.81
CA ALA A 105 -17.81 9.57 6.13
C ALA A 105 -17.10 8.49 6.96
N ASP A 106 -17.44 7.22 6.75
CA ASP A 106 -16.79 6.09 7.42
C ASP A 106 -15.50 5.68 6.71
N ARG A 107 -15.49 5.69 5.36
CA ARG A 107 -14.25 5.47 4.59
C ARG A 107 -13.21 6.55 4.88
N LEU A 108 -13.65 7.80 5.02
CA LEU A 108 -12.82 8.93 5.44
C LEU A 108 -12.28 8.74 6.86
N PHE A 109 -13.14 8.33 7.81
CA PHE A 109 -12.72 7.99 9.16
C PHE A 109 -11.65 6.88 9.17
N LEU A 110 -11.86 5.81 8.41
CA LEU A 110 -10.90 4.71 8.31
C LEU A 110 -9.58 5.18 7.67
N ALA A 111 -9.64 6.00 6.62
CA ALA A 111 -8.46 6.55 5.95
C ALA A 111 -7.61 7.42 6.89
N GLN A 112 -8.23 8.17 7.80
CA GLN A 112 -7.54 9.04 8.76
C GLN A 112 -6.97 8.31 9.97
N THR A 113 -7.63 7.23 10.42
CA THR A 113 -7.37 6.64 11.75
C THR A 113 -6.71 5.27 11.72
N MET A 114 -6.85 4.52 10.63
CA MET A 114 -6.37 3.14 10.60
C MET A 114 -4.88 3.08 10.27
N PRO A 115 -4.06 2.37 11.06
CA PRO A 115 -2.62 2.23 10.83
C PRO A 115 -2.27 1.06 9.89
N PHE A 116 -3.28 0.40 9.29
CA PHE A 116 -3.12 -0.90 8.65
C PHE A 116 -2.95 -0.76 7.13
N PRO A 117 -1.83 -1.22 6.56
CA PRO A 117 -1.57 -1.06 5.13
C PRO A 117 -2.63 -1.72 4.23
N ASN A 118 -3.18 -2.87 4.60
CA ASN A 118 -4.20 -3.55 3.79
C ASN A 118 -5.48 -2.72 3.63
N ILE A 119 -5.91 -2.02 4.69
CA ILE A 119 -7.05 -1.10 4.66
C ILE A 119 -6.72 0.15 3.86
N LEU A 120 -5.59 0.80 4.15
CA LEU A 120 -5.17 2.01 3.44
C LEU A 120 -4.96 1.78 1.94
N VAL A 121 -4.51 0.58 1.54
CA VAL A 121 -4.40 0.21 0.11
C VAL A 121 -5.75 0.23 -0.59
N LYS A 122 -6.82 -0.28 0.03
CA LYS A 122 -8.17 -0.23 -0.57
C LYS A 122 -8.61 1.21 -0.76
N LEU A 123 -8.46 2.02 0.30
CA LEU A 123 -8.87 3.43 0.33
C LEU A 123 -8.00 4.32 -0.58
N SER A 124 -6.76 3.94 -0.87
CA SER A 124 -5.89 4.66 -1.81
C SER A 124 -6.39 4.64 -3.26
N ALA A 125 -7.35 3.76 -3.57
CA ALA A 125 -8.01 3.68 -4.87
C ALA A 125 -9.49 4.08 -4.79
N ASP A 126 -9.90 4.73 -3.70
CA ASP A 126 -11.29 5.17 -3.49
C ASP A 126 -11.73 6.13 -4.62
N PRO A 127 -12.98 6.03 -5.10
CA PRO A 127 -13.51 7.00 -6.06
C PRO A 127 -13.48 8.44 -5.54
N SER A 128 -13.69 8.66 -4.24
CA SER A 128 -13.64 9.98 -3.62
C SER A 128 -12.19 10.45 -3.46
N ALA A 129 -11.89 11.63 -4.01
CA ALA A 129 -10.59 12.27 -3.86
C ALA A 129 -10.30 12.63 -2.40
N GLU A 130 -11.33 13.00 -1.62
CA GLU A 130 -11.18 13.35 -0.21
C GLU A 130 -10.71 12.15 0.62
N VAL A 131 -11.24 10.96 0.33
CA VAL A 131 -10.79 9.71 0.97
C VAL A 131 -9.34 9.41 0.60
N ARG A 132 -8.96 9.52 -0.67
CA ARG A 132 -7.56 9.31 -1.09
C ARG A 132 -6.60 10.34 -0.48
N GLN A 133 -7.03 11.60 -0.37
CA GLN A 133 -6.29 12.67 0.29
C GLN A 133 -6.08 12.35 1.78
N ALA A 134 -7.11 11.84 2.46
CA ALA A 134 -7.00 11.41 3.84
C ALA A 134 -5.99 10.27 4.03
N VAL A 135 -5.96 9.28 3.11
CA VAL A 135 -4.89 8.26 3.10
C VAL A 135 -3.52 8.91 2.94
N ALA A 136 -3.39 9.86 2.00
CA ALA A 136 -2.13 10.57 1.75
C ALA A 136 -1.63 11.37 2.96
N MET A 137 -2.53 11.88 3.81
CA MET A 137 -2.18 12.60 5.05
C MET A 137 -1.93 11.68 6.25
N ASN A 138 -2.26 10.38 6.15
CA ASN A 138 -2.15 9.46 7.26
C ASN A 138 -0.65 9.21 7.62
N GLY A 139 -0.29 9.45 8.88
CA GLY A 139 1.10 9.32 9.37
C GLY A 139 1.59 7.87 9.52
N ASP A 140 0.68 6.91 9.58
CA ASP A 140 0.97 5.48 9.67
C ASP A 140 1.19 4.83 8.29
N ASP A 141 1.00 5.62 7.22
CA ASP A 141 1.16 5.16 5.86
C ASP A 141 2.61 4.70 5.57
N LYS A 142 2.77 3.85 4.56
CA LYS A 142 4.06 3.32 4.10
C LYS A 142 4.60 4.17 2.97
N ASN A 143 5.93 4.31 2.88
CA ASN A 143 6.54 5.17 1.86
C ASN A 143 6.12 4.82 0.42
N TRP A 144 5.82 3.54 0.15
CA TRP A 144 5.48 3.06 -1.17
C TRP A 144 4.03 3.40 -1.52
N LEU A 145 3.15 3.47 -0.52
CA LEU A 145 1.75 3.81 -0.71
C LEU A 145 1.60 5.32 -0.89
N VAL A 146 2.26 6.11 -0.03
CA VAL A 146 2.37 7.55 -0.25
C VAL A 146 3.02 7.86 -1.61
N GLY A 147 4.05 7.09 -1.97
CA GLY A 147 4.69 7.18 -3.29
C GLY A 147 3.73 7.01 -4.45
N ARG A 148 2.78 6.07 -4.36
CA ARG A 148 1.69 5.93 -5.33
C ARG A 148 0.82 7.19 -5.38
N LEU A 149 0.45 7.74 -4.22
CA LEU A 149 -0.43 8.90 -4.10
C LEU A 149 0.24 10.21 -4.58
N THR A 150 1.57 10.30 -4.61
CA THR A 150 2.26 11.43 -5.29
C THR A 150 2.01 11.49 -6.80
N LYS A 151 1.46 10.43 -7.39
CA LYS A 151 1.09 10.34 -8.81
C LYS A 151 -0.43 10.28 -9.01
N ASP A 152 -1.22 10.65 -8.01
CA ASP A 152 -2.68 10.70 -8.12
C ASP A 152 -3.13 11.68 -9.21
N ALA A 153 -4.27 11.41 -9.84
CA ALA A 153 -4.84 12.30 -10.85
C ALA A 153 -5.26 13.66 -10.26
N VAL A 154 -5.68 13.68 -8.99
CA VAL A 154 -6.17 14.88 -8.30
C VAL A 154 -4.99 15.61 -7.62
N PRO A 155 -4.77 16.92 -7.94
CA PRO A 155 -3.67 17.70 -7.37
C PRO A 155 -3.63 17.69 -5.84
N GLU A 156 -4.78 17.87 -5.19
CA GLU A 156 -4.90 17.96 -3.73
C GLU A 156 -4.41 16.68 -3.03
N VAL A 157 -4.58 15.52 -3.67
CA VAL A 157 -4.07 14.23 -3.18
C VAL A 157 -2.55 14.15 -3.36
N ARG A 158 -2.02 14.57 -4.51
CA ARG A 158 -0.57 14.62 -4.74
C ARG A 158 0.13 15.54 -3.75
N ASP A 159 -0.46 16.70 -3.51
CA ASP A 159 0.03 17.71 -2.60
C ASP A 159 0.04 17.21 -1.15
N ALA A 160 -1.05 16.58 -0.70
CA ALA A 160 -1.09 15.92 0.59
C ALA A 160 -0.01 14.84 0.74
N ALA A 161 0.18 14.02 -0.30
CA ALA A 161 1.21 12.99 -0.31
C ALA A 161 2.63 13.60 -0.22
N LEU A 162 2.93 14.68 -0.96
CA LEU A 162 4.25 15.33 -0.91
C LEU A 162 4.57 15.91 0.48
N ARG A 163 3.55 16.38 1.21
CA ARG A 163 3.68 16.92 2.56
C ARG A 163 3.82 15.84 3.65
N ASN A 164 3.49 14.58 3.36
CA ASN A 164 3.59 13.50 4.33
C ASN A 164 5.06 13.21 4.68
N ARG A 165 5.34 12.99 5.98
CA ARG A 165 6.70 12.66 6.51
C ARG A 165 7.24 11.31 6.04
N ARG A 166 6.37 10.41 5.60
CA ARG A 166 6.73 9.10 5.04
C ARG A 166 7.19 9.19 3.59
N THR A 167 6.99 10.33 2.94
CA THR A 167 7.39 10.55 1.55
C THR A 167 8.90 10.61 1.44
N SER A 168 9.45 9.82 0.51
CA SER A 168 10.88 9.80 0.29
C SER A 168 11.39 11.13 -0.27
N TRP A 169 12.65 11.47 0.03
CA TRP A 169 13.33 12.64 -0.54
C TRP A 169 13.33 12.63 -2.07
N LYS A 170 13.47 11.45 -2.69
CA LYS A 170 13.38 11.32 -4.15
C LYS A 170 12.01 11.77 -4.67
N MET A 171 10.92 11.32 -4.04
CA MET A 171 9.57 11.70 -4.45
C MET A 171 9.29 13.18 -4.22
N ARG A 172 9.77 13.75 -3.10
CA ARG A 172 9.67 15.21 -2.85
C ARG A 172 10.46 16.02 -3.87
N LEU A 173 11.64 15.55 -4.27
CA LEU A 173 12.43 16.18 -5.33
C LEU A 173 11.71 16.14 -6.67
N GLU A 174 11.15 14.99 -7.06
CA GLU A 174 10.34 14.88 -8.28
C GLU A 174 9.13 15.83 -8.24
N GLY A 175 8.43 15.90 -7.11
CA GLY A 175 7.31 16.83 -6.93
C GLY A 175 7.73 18.30 -7.01
N ALA A 176 8.86 18.68 -6.41
CA ALA A 176 9.41 20.03 -6.52
C ALA A 176 9.85 20.40 -7.95
N GLN A 177 10.18 19.41 -8.78
CA GLN A 177 10.55 19.60 -10.19
C GLN A 177 9.33 19.61 -11.13
N ASP A 178 8.16 19.19 -10.65
CA ASP A 178 6.95 19.14 -11.45
C ASP A 178 6.47 20.57 -11.79
N PRO A 179 6.40 20.94 -13.09
CA PRO A 179 5.95 22.28 -13.50
C PRO A 179 4.45 22.51 -13.26
N THR A 180 3.72 21.50 -12.78
CA THR A 180 2.30 21.61 -12.39
C THR A 180 2.10 21.56 -10.88
N ALA A 181 3.18 21.51 -10.09
CA ALA A 181 3.11 21.56 -8.64
C ALA A 181 2.44 22.86 -8.17
N ASP A 182 1.60 22.74 -7.15
CA ASP A 182 0.91 23.86 -6.53
C ASP A 182 1.88 24.75 -5.72
N ALA A 183 1.62 26.06 -5.71
CA ALA A 183 2.45 27.04 -5.01
C ALA A 183 2.52 26.78 -3.50
N GLN A 184 1.42 26.38 -2.85
CA GLN A 184 1.42 26.07 -1.41
C GLN A 184 2.21 24.79 -1.10
N THR A 185 2.25 23.82 -2.02
CA THR A 185 3.08 22.62 -1.87
C THR A 185 4.55 22.98 -2.03
N LEU A 186 4.89 23.75 -3.06
CA LEU A 186 6.24 24.28 -3.24
C LEU A 186 6.69 25.08 -2.03
N GLU A 187 5.80 25.87 -1.46
CA GLU A 187 6.08 26.64 -0.26
C GLU A 187 6.39 25.74 0.94
N PHE A 188 5.59 24.70 1.19
CA PHE A 188 5.93 23.71 2.21
C PHE A 188 7.30 23.06 1.97
N LEU A 189 7.57 22.62 0.74
CA LEU A 189 8.83 21.96 0.38
C LEU A 189 10.05 22.91 0.53
N SER A 190 9.84 24.22 0.41
CA SER A 190 10.87 25.25 0.60
C SER A 190 11.36 25.36 2.05
N HIS A 191 10.63 24.80 3.03
CA HIS A 191 11.00 24.85 4.45
C HIS A 191 11.72 23.59 4.95
N LEU A 192 11.85 22.56 4.12
CA LEU A 192 12.43 21.28 4.53
C LEU A 192 13.89 21.44 4.98
N GLY A 193 14.25 20.88 6.13
CA GLY A 193 15.59 20.96 6.73
C GLY A 193 15.93 22.33 7.33
N ILE A 194 14.95 23.23 7.46
CA ILE A 194 15.09 24.52 8.17
C ILE A 194 14.01 24.56 9.26
N ASP A 195 12.78 24.91 8.90
CA ASP A 195 11.65 25.01 9.83
C ASP A 195 10.88 23.68 9.91
N SER A 196 10.80 22.97 8.79
CA SER A 196 10.15 21.67 8.68
C SER A 196 11.19 20.55 8.66
N GLU A 197 11.04 19.56 9.54
CA GLU A 197 12.00 18.43 9.65
C GLU A 197 13.45 18.91 9.84
N PRO A 198 13.79 19.60 10.96
CA PRO A 198 15.14 20.16 11.16
C PRO A 198 16.24 19.10 11.22
N ASP A 199 15.91 17.87 11.62
CA ASP A 199 16.83 16.72 11.63
C ASP A 199 17.01 16.05 10.24
N ALA A 200 16.43 16.64 9.19
CA ALA A 200 16.55 16.12 7.83
C ALA A 200 18.01 16.15 7.33
N PRO A 201 18.43 15.18 6.49
CA PRO A 201 19.74 15.23 5.86
C PRO A 201 19.90 16.52 5.04
N ALA A 202 20.81 17.40 5.47
CA ALA A 202 20.95 18.75 4.94
C ALA A 202 21.10 18.79 3.41
N ILE A 203 21.85 17.85 2.84
CA ILE A 203 22.05 17.74 1.39
C ILE A 203 20.72 17.45 0.68
N LEU A 204 19.97 16.45 1.13
CA LEU A 204 18.70 16.06 0.49
C LEU A 204 17.65 17.15 0.61
N ALA A 205 17.56 17.77 1.79
CA ALA A 205 16.68 18.92 2.01
C ALA A 205 17.03 20.09 1.08
N SER A 206 18.31 20.46 0.97
CA SER A 206 18.75 21.52 0.06
C SER A 206 18.51 21.20 -1.42
N MET A 207 18.58 19.93 -1.83
CA MET A 207 18.27 19.51 -3.21
C MET A 207 16.81 19.77 -3.54
N VAL A 208 15.89 19.48 -2.62
CA VAL A 208 14.46 19.76 -2.78
C VAL A 208 14.22 21.27 -2.83
N ARG A 209 14.76 22.04 -1.88
CA ARG A 209 14.61 23.51 -1.88
C ARG A 209 15.17 24.17 -3.14
N ARG A 210 16.30 23.67 -3.64
CA ARG A 210 16.88 24.12 -4.92
C ARG A 210 15.94 23.84 -6.10
N ALA A 211 15.28 22.68 -6.12
CA ALA A 211 14.30 22.37 -7.14
C ALA A 211 13.08 23.31 -7.04
N VAL A 212 12.60 23.60 -5.82
CA VAL A 212 11.54 24.60 -5.59
C VAL A 212 11.94 25.96 -6.16
N ALA A 213 13.16 26.44 -5.88
CA ALA A 213 13.65 27.73 -6.40
C ALA A 213 13.63 27.81 -7.93
N LEU A 214 13.88 26.69 -8.62
CA LEU A 214 13.88 26.60 -10.08
C LEU A 214 12.48 26.35 -10.68
N ASN A 215 11.49 26.00 -9.86
CA ASN A 215 10.16 25.66 -10.34
C ASN A 215 9.46 26.89 -10.91
N PRO A 216 8.81 26.81 -12.09
CA PRO A 216 8.09 27.93 -12.68
C PRO A 216 6.93 28.46 -11.81
N ASN A 217 6.28 27.61 -11.01
CA ASN A 217 5.09 27.95 -10.22
C ASN A 217 5.40 28.39 -8.79
N VAL A 218 6.66 28.49 -8.41
CA VAL A 218 7.02 29.05 -7.10
C VAL A 218 6.53 30.50 -7.02
N ASP A 219 5.86 30.85 -5.93
CA ASP A 219 5.39 32.22 -5.73
C ASP A 219 6.56 33.19 -5.44
N ALA A 220 6.30 34.49 -5.60
CA ALA A 220 7.31 35.52 -5.47
C ALA A 220 7.85 35.64 -4.03
N GLU A 221 7.03 35.36 -3.02
CA GLU A 221 7.42 35.46 -1.61
C GLU A 221 8.39 34.33 -1.24
N THR A 222 8.02 33.10 -1.55
CA THR A 222 8.83 31.88 -1.42
C THR A 222 10.15 32.06 -2.17
N LEU A 223 10.09 32.52 -3.43
CA LEU A 223 11.29 32.75 -4.24
C LEU A 223 12.20 33.81 -3.62
N SER A 224 11.62 34.91 -3.12
CA SER A 224 12.37 35.96 -2.44
C SER A 224 13.08 35.43 -1.20
N ARG A 225 12.41 34.63 -0.37
CA ARG A 225 13.02 34.02 0.82
C ARG A 225 14.15 33.07 0.44
N LEU A 226 13.97 32.27 -0.62
CA LEU A 226 14.99 31.33 -1.09
C LEU A 226 16.26 32.04 -1.63
N ARG A 227 16.22 33.33 -1.98
CA ARG A 227 17.43 34.10 -2.36
C ARG A 227 18.40 34.26 -1.19
N ASP A 228 17.92 34.13 0.04
CA ASP A 228 18.69 34.21 1.28
C ASP A 228 18.81 32.84 1.98
N ASP A 229 18.59 31.74 1.25
CA ASP A 229 18.70 30.38 1.80
C ASP A 229 20.13 30.12 2.35
N PRO A 230 20.26 29.41 3.50
CA PRO A 230 21.56 29.04 4.07
C PRO A 230 22.44 28.23 3.10
N SER A 231 21.84 27.49 2.16
CA SER A 231 22.56 26.79 1.11
C SER A 231 22.83 27.72 -0.07
N ALA A 232 24.12 27.96 -0.35
CA ALA A 232 24.55 28.79 -1.47
C ALA A 232 24.00 28.32 -2.84
N GLU A 233 23.82 27.01 -3.03
CA GLU A 233 23.26 26.44 -4.25
C GLU A 233 21.78 26.80 -4.44
N VAL A 234 21.00 26.82 -3.35
CA VAL A 234 19.59 27.22 -3.36
C VAL A 234 19.48 28.72 -3.61
N ALA A 235 20.25 29.53 -2.88
CA ALA A 235 20.28 30.98 -3.04
C ALA A 235 20.67 31.39 -4.47
N LYS A 236 21.68 30.74 -5.06
CA LYS A 236 22.09 30.97 -6.45
C LYS A 236 20.99 30.61 -7.44
N ALA A 237 20.30 29.49 -7.24
CA ALA A 237 19.18 29.08 -8.08
C ALA A 237 18.03 30.11 -8.02
N ALA A 238 17.64 30.56 -6.83
CA ALA A 238 16.59 31.57 -6.66
C ALA A 238 16.97 32.93 -7.29
N LYS A 239 18.23 33.34 -7.20
CA LYS A 239 18.73 34.59 -7.81
C LYS A 239 18.79 34.52 -9.35
N SER A 240 18.86 33.33 -9.93
CA SER A 240 18.83 33.16 -11.39
C SER A 240 17.44 33.37 -12.00
N ARG A 241 16.40 33.33 -11.17
CA ARG A 241 15.00 33.62 -11.53
C ARG A 241 14.78 35.13 -11.35
N ASN A 242 15.07 35.90 -12.41
CA ASN A 242 14.81 37.34 -12.48
C ASN A 242 13.31 37.61 -12.48
#